data_AF-A0A0S8FLR5-F1
#
_entry.id   AF-A0A0S8FLR5-F1
#
_cell.length_a   1.000
_cell.length_b   1.000
_cell.length_c   1.000
_cell.angle_alpha   90.00
_cell.angle_beta   90.00
_cell.angle_gamma   90.00
#
_symmetry.space_group_name_H-M   'P 1'
#
loop_
_entity.id
_entity.type
_entity.pdbx_description
1 polymer ?
#
loop_
_entity_poly.entity_id
_entity_poly.type
_entity_poly.pdbx_seq_one_letter_code
_entity_poly.pdbx_strand_id
1 'polypeptide(L)'
;MSTLGAPVPAGLEPAYVAEIDGRRVAHSRRSFQLTPGTHLIRVTPYVAGPTHEVPTQDAMLAYLRNDPLALEVRAGETYYIALRVIIPIDYTTRAGYWRAELAHSRGPRLRVNSR
;
A
#
# COMPACT_ATOMS: atom_id res chain seq x y z
N MET A 1 21.09 12.23 -1.81
CA MET A 1 20.28 11.22 -2.54
C MET A 1 19.45 10.46 -1.52
N SER A 2 18.16 10.74 -1.47
CA SER A 2 17.25 10.22 -0.44
C SER A 2 16.80 8.80 -0.81
N THR A 3 17.40 7.78 -0.22
CA THR A 3 16.93 6.38 -0.33
C THR A 3 15.63 6.22 0.45
N LEU A 4 14.53 6.52 -0.25
CA LEU A 4 13.16 6.17 0.12
C LEU A 4 12.98 4.65 0.02
N GLY A 5 12.47 4.04 1.10
CA GLY A 5 11.87 2.72 1.08
C GLY A 5 12.86 1.57 1.30
N ALA A 6 12.60 0.75 2.30
CA ALA A 6 13.24 -0.56 2.38
C ALA A 6 13.03 -1.32 1.05
N PRO A 7 14.02 -2.09 0.58
CA PRO A 7 13.84 -2.91 -0.62
C PRO A 7 12.63 -3.82 -0.43
N VAL A 8 11.72 -3.81 -1.41
CA VAL A 8 10.56 -4.69 -1.41
C VAL A 8 11.09 -6.15 -1.48
N PRO A 9 10.70 -7.04 -0.55
CA PRO A 9 11.14 -8.43 -0.57
C PRO A 9 10.82 -9.13 -1.91
N ALA A 10 11.61 -10.14 -2.27
CA ALA A 10 11.39 -10.91 -3.50
C ALA A 10 9.97 -11.50 -3.54
N GLY A 11 9.29 -11.36 -4.69
CA GLY A 11 7.90 -11.79 -4.87
C GLY A 11 6.85 -10.85 -4.27
N LEU A 12 7.26 -9.67 -3.81
CA LEU A 12 6.38 -8.55 -3.49
C LEU A 12 6.64 -7.39 -4.46
N GLU A 13 5.61 -6.60 -4.72
CA GLU A 13 5.69 -5.40 -5.54
C GLU A 13 5.35 -4.14 -4.73
N PRO A 14 5.86 -2.96 -5.10
CA PRO A 14 5.50 -1.71 -4.44
C PRO A 14 4.00 -1.42 -4.58
N ALA A 15 3.40 -0.91 -3.50
CA ALA A 15 1.96 -0.63 -3.47
C ALA A 15 1.69 0.81 -3.00
N TYR A 16 0.57 1.36 -3.45
CA TYR A 16 -0.01 2.58 -2.91
C TYR A 16 -1.12 2.23 -1.91
N VAL A 17 -1.10 2.86 -0.74
CA VAL A 17 -2.24 2.82 0.17
C VAL A 17 -3.39 3.59 -0.47
N ALA A 18 -4.52 2.91 -0.62
CA ALA A 18 -5.67 3.45 -1.31
C ALA A 18 -6.79 3.84 -0.34
N GLU A 19 -7.00 3.03 0.69
CA GLU A 19 -7.98 3.29 1.74
C GLU A 19 -7.46 2.85 3.11
N ILE A 20 -7.89 3.58 4.14
CA ILE A 20 -7.65 3.27 5.56
C ILE A 20 -9.01 3.35 6.26
N ASP A 21 -9.44 2.25 6.88
CA ASP A 21 -10.74 2.12 7.57
C ASP A 21 -11.94 2.55 6.70
N GLY A 22 -11.89 2.16 5.42
CA GLY A 22 -12.92 2.50 4.43
C GLY A 22 -12.89 3.95 3.94
N ARG A 23 -11.90 4.75 4.35
CA ARG A 23 -11.71 6.13 3.87
C ARG A 23 -10.61 6.19 2.82
N ARG A 24 -10.92 6.76 1.67
CA ARG A 24 -9.94 7.02 0.61
C ARG A 24 -8.87 7.98 1.07
N VAL A 25 -7.64 7.70 0.66
CA VAL A 25 -6.49 8.58 0.92
C VAL A 25 -5.89 9.09 -0.38
N ALA A 26 -5.21 10.23 -0.29
CA ALA A 26 -4.57 10.86 -1.44
C ALA A 26 -3.44 9.98 -2.00
N HIS A 27 -3.49 9.70 -3.30
CA HIS A 27 -2.51 8.90 -4.02
C HIS A 27 -1.06 9.41 -3.91
N SER A 28 -0.89 10.73 -3.79
CA SER A 28 0.42 11.37 -3.63
C SER A 28 1.05 11.10 -2.27
N ARG A 29 0.28 10.65 -1.28
CA ARG A 29 0.74 10.44 0.08
C ARG A 29 1.40 9.08 0.21
N ARG A 30 2.70 9.10 0.51
CA ARG A 30 3.54 7.90 0.65
C ARG A 30 3.67 7.41 2.10
N SER A 31 3.18 8.17 3.07
CA SER A 31 3.29 7.86 4.50
C SER A 31 2.07 8.34 5.28
N PHE A 32 1.61 7.50 6.20
CA PHE A 32 0.43 7.73 7.03
C PHE A 32 0.80 7.62 8.50
N GLN A 33 0.19 8.49 9.32
CA GLN A 33 0.26 8.37 10.77
C GLN A 33 -1.07 7.80 11.24
N LEU A 34 -0.99 6.68 11.96
CA LEU A 34 -2.14 5.96 12.48
C LEU A 34 -2.04 5.93 14.01
N THR A 35 -3.20 5.98 14.66
CA THR A 35 -3.29 5.72 16.10
C THR A 35 -3.03 4.23 16.36
N PRO A 36 -2.56 3.84 17.55
CA PRO A 36 -2.51 2.43 17.91
C PRO A 36 -3.89 1.78 17.85
N GLY A 37 -3.95 0.56 17.30
CA GLY A 37 -5.20 -0.17 17.10
C GLY A 37 -5.21 -0.98 15.80
N THR A 38 -6.29 -1.74 15.58
CA THR A 38 -6.47 -2.49 14.33
C THR A 38 -7.04 -1.58 13.26
N HIS A 39 -6.34 -1.48 12.13
CA HIS A 39 -6.75 -0.73 10.95
C HIS A 39 -6.95 -1.64 9.75
N LEU A 40 -7.94 -1.32 8.91
CA LEU A 40 -8.15 -2.00 7.63
C LEU A 40 -7.51 -1.19 6.52
N ILE A 41 -6.48 -1.74 5.89
CA ILE A 41 -5.72 -1.08 4.84
C ILE A 41 -6.00 -1.73 3.49
N ARG A 42 -6.50 -0.96 2.53
CA ARG A 42 -6.53 -1.38 1.12
C ARG A 42 -5.36 -0.77 0.38
N VAL A 43 -4.75 -1.56 -0.49
CA VAL A 43 -3.68 -1.10 -1.36
C VAL A 43 -3.97 -1.40 -2.82
N THR A 44 -3.33 -0.62 -3.68
CA THR A 44 -3.34 -0.75 -5.14
C THR A 44 -1.92 -0.91 -5.65
N PRO A 45 -1.72 -1.60 -6.78
CA PRO A 45 -0.42 -1.74 -7.43
C PRO A 45 0.21 -0.39 -7.76
N TYR A 46 1.53 -0.30 -7.59
CA TYR A 46 2.30 0.80 -8.16
C TYR A 46 2.48 0.55 -9.65
N VAL A 47 1.83 1.36 -10.49
CA VAL A 47 1.98 1.30 -11.94
C VAL A 47 2.82 2.49 -12.39
N ALA A 48 4.05 2.23 -12.83
CA ALA A 48 4.87 3.24 -13.47
C ALA A 48 4.46 3.38 -14.94
N GLY A 49 4.13 4.59 -15.36
CA GLY A 49 3.81 4.87 -16.76
C GLY A 49 3.35 6.32 -16.95
N PRO A 50 3.15 6.74 -18.21
CA PRO A 50 2.50 8.00 -18.50
C PRO A 50 1.11 8.06 -17.85
N THR A 51 0.74 9.20 -17.26
CA THR A 51 -0.53 9.36 -16.50
C THR A 51 -1.78 8.94 -17.28
N HIS A 52 -1.76 9.03 -18.62
CA HIS A 52 -2.88 8.65 -19.48
C HIS A 52 -2.98 7.14 -19.73
N GLU A 53 -1.94 6.38 -19.45
CA GLU A 53 -1.88 4.91 -19.59
C GLU A 53 -2.08 4.21 -18.23
N VAL A 54 -1.86 4.92 -17.13
CA VAL A 54 -2.02 4.40 -15.77
C VAL A 54 -3.48 4.54 -15.32
N PRO A 55 -4.15 3.44 -14.91
CA PRO A 55 -5.49 3.53 -14.35
C PRO A 55 -5.51 4.39 -13.09
N THR A 56 -6.61 5.11 -12.87
CA THR A 56 -6.80 5.84 -11.61
C THR A 56 -6.90 4.86 -10.43
N GLN A 57 -6.52 5.31 -9.23
CA GLN A 57 -6.65 4.50 -8.02
C GLN A 57 -8.10 4.02 -7.79
N ASP A 58 -9.08 4.86 -8.14
CA ASP A 58 -10.50 4.53 -8.07
C ASP A 58 -10.89 3.44 -9.07
N ALA A 59 -10.37 3.52 -10.30
CA ALA A 59 -10.53 2.47 -11.29
C ALA A 59 -9.92 1.15 -10.78
N MET A 60 -8.72 1.20 -10.21
CA MET A 60 -8.07 0.01 -9.66
C MET A 60 -8.87 -0.62 -8.51
N LEU A 61 -9.46 0.19 -7.62
CA LEU A 61 -10.34 -0.32 -6.56
C LEU A 61 -11.67 -0.89 -7.07
N ALA A 62 -12.21 -0.33 -8.17
CA ALA A 62 -13.51 -0.72 -8.70
C ALA A 62 -13.44 -2.02 -9.54
N TYR A 63 -12.36 -2.21 -10.30
CA TYR A 63 -12.27 -3.30 -11.26
C TYR A 63 -11.59 -4.55 -10.72
N LEU A 64 -10.75 -4.40 -9.71
CA LEU A 64 -9.82 -5.45 -9.31
C LEU A 64 -10.15 -5.90 -7.89
N ARG A 65 -10.30 -7.22 -7.73
CA ARG A 65 -10.58 -7.80 -6.43
C ARG A 65 -9.37 -7.57 -5.53
N ASN A 66 -9.55 -6.83 -4.45
CA ASN A 66 -8.53 -6.66 -3.42
C ASN A 66 -9.14 -6.88 -2.04
N ASP A 67 -8.49 -7.72 -1.24
CA ASP A 67 -8.89 -7.94 0.15
C ASP A 67 -8.12 -6.95 1.04
N PRO A 68 -8.80 -6.22 1.94
CA PRO A 68 -8.12 -5.33 2.87
C PRO A 68 -7.21 -6.14 3.82
N LEU A 69 -6.05 -5.57 4.12
CA LEU A 69 -5.15 -6.07 5.16
C LEU A 69 -5.58 -5.52 6.51
N ALA A 70 -5.93 -6.40 7.45
CA ALA A 70 -6.03 -6.03 8.86
C ALA A 70 -4.63 -5.88 9.44
N LEU A 71 -4.30 -4.66 9.90
CA LEU A 71 -3.01 -4.32 10.47
C LEU A 71 -3.19 -3.86 11.93
N GLU A 72 -2.58 -4.58 12.86
CA GLU A 72 -2.46 -4.14 14.25
C GLU A 72 -1.33 -3.12 14.36
N VAL A 73 -1.68 -1.84 14.46
CA VAL A 73 -0.73 -0.74 14.62
C VAL A 73 -0.39 -0.57 16.10
N ARG A 74 0.91 -0.54 16.39
CA ARG A 74 1.47 -0.26 17.72
C ARG A 74 2.22 1.06 17.72
N ALA A 75 2.22 1.74 18.86
CA ALA A 75 2.90 3.03 19.02
C ALA A 75 4.41 2.88 18.77
N GLY A 76 4.98 3.80 17.98
CA GLY A 76 6.40 3.84 17.67
C GLY A 76 6.86 2.84 16.60
N GLU A 77 5.96 2.01 16.06
CA GLU A 77 6.28 1.06 15.00
C GLU A 77 6.09 1.68 13.61
N THR A 78 6.86 1.18 12.64
CA THR A 78 6.72 1.53 11.22
C THR A 78 6.41 0.27 10.42
N TYR A 79 5.40 0.36 9.58
CA TYR A 79 4.90 -0.76 8.78
C TYR A 79 5.14 -0.45 7.30
N TYR A 80 5.76 -1.39 6.60
CA TYR A 80 5.88 -1.35 5.15
C TYR A 80 4.86 -2.30 4.55
N ILE A 81 3.97 -1.76 3.74
CA ILE A 81 2.93 -2.54 3.05
C ILE A 81 3.33 -2.64 1.58
N ALA A 82 3.34 -3.86 1.08
CA ALA A 82 3.57 -4.18 -0.32
C ALA A 82 2.38 -5.00 -0.84
N LEU A 83 2.41 -5.36 -2.12
CA LEU A 83 1.46 -6.31 -2.67
C LEU A 83 2.14 -7.61 -3.10
N ARG A 84 1.37 -8.69 -3.09
CA ARG A 84 1.66 -9.91 -3.83
C ARG A 84 0.64 -10.06 -4.94
N VAL A 85 1.11 -10.08 -6.19
CA VAL A 85 0.26 -10.41 -7.34
C VAL A 85 -0.04 -11.91 -7.31
N ILE A 86 -1.32 -12.27 -7.38
CA ILE A 86 -1.80 -13.66 -7.41
C ILE A 86 -2.22 -14.02 -8.84
N ILE A 87 -2.97 -13.13 -9.49
CA ILE A 87 -3.31 -13.21 -10.91
C ILE A 87 -2.70 -11.97 -11.57
N PRO A 88 -1.91 -12.14 -12.66
CA PRO A 88 -1.33 -11.03 -13.39
C PRO A 88 -2.35 -9.95 -13.71
N ILE A 89 -1.93 -8.69 -13.57
CA ILE A 89 -2.80 -7.56 -13.85
C ILE A 89 -2.76 -7.27 -15.34
N ASP A 90 -3.90 -7.43 -15.99
CA ASP A 90 -4.13 -6.97 -17.35
C ASP A 90 -4.88 -5.65 -17.29
N TYR A 91 -4.18 -4.56 -17.60
CA TYR A 91 -4.73 -3.21 -17.60
C TYR A 91 -5.68 -2.95 -18.78
N THR A 92 -5.60 -3.76 -19.84
CA THR A 92 -6.48 -3.67 -21.01
C THR A 92 -7.83 -4.30 -20.69
N THR A 93 -7.85 -5.51 -20.12
CA THR A 93 -9.08 -6.21 -19.73
C THR A 93 -9.57 -5.84 -18.33
N ARG A 94 -8.79 -5.06 -17.58
CA ARG A 94 -9.04 -4.62 -16.19
C ARG A 94 -9.27 -5.81 -15.25
N ALA A 95 -8.56 -6.91 -15.52
CA ALA A 95 -8.62 -8.14 -14.76
C ALA A 95 -7.30 -8.34 -14.00
N GLY A 96 -7.39 -8.86 -12.78
CA GLY A 96 -6.24 -9.10 -11.94
C GLY A 96 -6.65 -9.30 -10.49
N TYR A 97 -5.79 -9.99 -9.73
CA TYR A 97 -6.00 -10.26 -8.30
C TYR A 97 -4.68 -10.14 -7.57
N TRP A 98 -4.65 -9.36 -6.50
CA TRP A 98 -3.51 -9.24 -5.61
C TRP A 98 -3.97 -9.22 -4.16
N ARG A 99 -3.02 -9.46 -3.27
CA ARG A 99 -3.20 -9.36 -1.83
C ARG A 99 -2.21 -8.36 -1.26
N ALA A 100 -2.69 -7.50 -0.36
CA ALA A 100 -1.84 -6.67 0.46
C ALA A 100 -1.03 -7.56 1.43
N GLU A 101 0.28 -7.37 1.49
CA GLU A 101 1.15 -8.07 2.42
C GLU A 101 2.01 -7.10 3.22
N LEU A 102 2.24 -7.43 4.48
CA LEU A 102 3.18 -6.70 5.32
C LEU A 102 4.60 -7.11 4.92
N ALA A 103 5.34 -6.21 4.26
CA ALA A 103 6.70 -6.45 3.78
C ALA A 103 7.73 -6.41 4.91
N HIS A 104 7.50 -5.59 5.95
CA HIS A 104 8.37 -5.54 7.12
C HIS A 104 7.71 -4.87 8.32
N SER A 105 7.94 -5.41 9.52
CA SER A 105 7.44 -4.90 10.80
C SER A 105 8.53 -4.51 11.80
N ARG A 106 9.82 -4.54 11.43
CA ARG A 106 10.92 -4.24 12.39
C ARG A 106 12.08 -3.41 11.83
N GLY A 107 12.22 -2.18 12.33
CA GLY A 107 13.51 -1.45 12.38
C GLY A 107 13.67 -0.26 11.42
N PRO A 108 14.61 0.66 11.70
CA PRO A 108 14.30 1.90 12.44
C PRO A 108 14.30 3.17 11.57
N ARG A 109 13.33 4.05 11.82
CA ARG A 109 13.48 5.48 12.20
C ARG A 109 12.24 6.28 11.80
N LEU A 110 11.38 6.58 12.78
CA LEU A 110 10.74 7.90 12.85
C LEU A 110 10.52 8.28 14.32
N ARG A 111 11.02 9.47 14.67
CA ARG A 111 11.08 10.01 16.03
C ARG A 111 9.67 10.37 16.50
N VAL A 112 9.21 9.77 17.58
CA VAL A 112 8.06 10.25 18.35
C VAL A 112 8.59 11.32 19.30
N ASN A 113 8.28 12.59 19.05
CA ASN A 113 8.42 13.62 20.06
C ASN A 113 7.09 13.74 20.81
N SER A 114 7.14 13.47 22.11
CA SER A 114 6.09 13.78 23.07
C SER A 114 6.08 15.28 23.34
N ARG A 115 4.98 15.96 23.01
CA ARG A 115 4.45 17.08 23.77
C ARG A 115 2.94 16.98 23.81
#